data_AF-I3T627-F1
#
_entry.id   AF-I3T627-F1
#
_cell.length_a   1.000
_cell.length_b   1.000
_cell.length_c   1.000
_cell.angle_alpha   90.00
_cell.angle_beta   90.00
_cell.angle_gamma   90.00
#
_symmetry.space_group_name_H-M   'P 1'
#
loop_
_entity.id
_entity.type
_entity.pdbx_description
1 polymer ?
#
loop_
_entity_poly.entity_id
_entity_poly.type
_entity_poly.pdbx_seq_one_letter_code
_entity_poly.pdbx_strand_id
1 'polypeptide(L)'
;MSTFVVACSLVWVSMIKLEQRKGDYCVAKGSDELCYFLFLADCRGRPELSFPSTYFGNCLAFCTVAMKKDEVVGENGLIEVANAVEREIRNWKSDPLQNAETSISDYRELLKPGKSLLTIGGSPKLAVYETDFGWGKPKKSESVHLDTFRIVSMSDCRDKDGGMEVGLALEKVRMNDFINILEQQFSKVVCD
;
A
#
# COMPACT_ATOMS: atom_id res chain seq x y z
N MET A 1 -4.78 13.08 8.30
CA MET A 1 -3.91 11.89 8.19
C MET A 1 -4.49 10.70 8.96
N SER A 2 -4.67 9.54 8.33
CA SER A 2 -5.15 8.30 8.98
C SER A 2 -4.01 7.30 9.18
N THR A 3 -4.20 6.30 10.06
CA THR A 3 -3.23 5.20 10.27
C THR A 3 -2.84 4.51 8.97
N PHE A 4 -3.81 4.29 8.07
CA PHE A 4 -3.56 3.73 6.75
C PHE A 4 -2.57 4.58 5.94
N VAL A 5 -2.77 5.89 5.90
CA VAL A 5 -1.89 6.78 5.12
C VAL A 5 -0.47 6.79 5.69
N VAL A 6 -0.32 6.86 7.02
CA VAL A 6 0.99 6.85 7.69
C VAL A 6 1.72 5.53 7.44
N ALA A 7 1.01 4.40 7.52
CA ALA A 7 1.62 3.11 7.26
C ALA A 7 1.98 2.92 5.77
N CYS A 8 1.13 3.38 4.85
CA CYS A 8 1.44 3.41 3.42
C CYS A 8 2.71 4.22 3.14
N SER A 9 2.87 5.40 3.77
CA SER A 9 4.07 6.21 3.57
C SER A 9 5.33 5.56 4.12
N LEU A 10 5.27 5.01 5.35
CA LEU A 10 6.38 4.28 5.95
C LEU A 10 6.83 3.10 5.10
N VAL A 11 5.89 2.28 4.65
CA VAL A 11 6.17 1.10 3.83
C VAL A 11 6.72 1.51 2.47
N TRP A 12 6.07 2.44 1.78
CA TRP A 12 6.48 2.79 0.41
C TRP A 12 7.85 3.47 0.38
N VAL A 13 8.11 4.44 1.26
CA VAL A 13 9.44 5.07 1.37
C VAL A 13 10.51 4.03 1.69
N SER A 14 10.22 3.09 2.60
CA SER A 14 11.17 2.03 2.96
C SER A 14 11.48 1.10 1.78
N MET A 15 10.47 0.75 0.99
CA MET A 15 10.64 -0.08 -0.21
C MET A 15 11.44 0.64 -1.30
N ILE A 16 11.17 1.92 -1.57
CA ILE A 16 11.94 2.70 -2.57
C ILE A 16 13.40 2.92 -2.12
N LYS A 17 13.65 3.17 -0.83
CA LYS A 17 15.01 3.23 -0.29
C LYS A 17 15.74 1.89 -0.39
N LEU A 18 15.03 0.79 -0.21
CA LEU A 18 15.59 -0.55 -0.40
C LEU A 18 15.96 -0.80 -1.87
N GLU A 19 15.12 -0.36 -2.82
CA GLU A 19 15.43 -0.41 -4.26
C GLU A 19 16.68 0.42 -4.62
N GLN A 20 16.94 1.54 -3.94
CA GLN A 20 18.13 2.36 -4.20
C GLN A 20 19.45 1.70 -3.78
N ARG A 21 19.46 0.97 -2.66
CA ARG A 21 20.71 0.42 -2.08
C ARG A 21 21.36 -0.67 -2.92
N LYS A 22 20.60 -1.35 -3.78
CA LYS A 22 21.12 -2.35 -4.70
C LYS A 22 20.78 -1.93 -6.12
N GLY A 23 21.78 -1.46 -6.87
CA GLY A 23 21.64 -1.03 -8.27
C GLY A 23 21.30 -2.13 -9.27
N ASP A 24 20.59 -3.19 -8.85
CA ASP A 24 20.53 -4.47 -9.56
C ASP A 24 19.13 -5.10 -9.62
N TYR A 25 18.06 -4.33 -9.46
CA TYR A 25 16.73 -4.84 -9.76
C TYR A 25 16.00 -3.91 -10.69
N CYS A 26 15.28 -4.52 -11.64
CA CYS A 26 14.43 -3.88 -12.61
C CYS A 26 13.73 -2.71 -11.94
N VAL A 27 13.95 -1.47 -12.41
CA VAL A 27 13.27 -0.20 -12.08
C VAL A 27 14.23 0.94 -11.72
N ALA A 28 13.96 2.18 -12.16
CA ALA A 28 14.38 3.33 -11.39
C ALA A 28 15.77 3.90 -11.72
N LYS A 29 16.33 3.78 -12.93
CA LYS A 29 17.77 4.03 -13.15
C LYS A 29 18.15 5.51 -13.05
N GLY A 30 17.22 6.41 -13.39
CA GLY A 30 17.37 7.85 -13.21
C GLY A 30 16.60 8.42 -12.00
N SER A 31 17.10 9.53 -11.46
CA SER A 31 16.42 10.37 -10.46
C SER A 31 15.04 10.88 -10.91
N ASP A 32 14.86 11.07 -12.21
CA ASP A 32 13.62 11.55 -12.83
C ASP A 32 12.58 10.46 -13.13
N GLU A 33 12.89 9.19 -12.86
CA GLU A 33 11.93 8.12 -13.10
C GLU A 33 10.83 8.09 -12.02
N LEU A 34 9.59 7.83 -12.46
CA LEU A 34 8.41 7.78 -11.61
C LEU A 34 8.30 6.44 -10.87
N CYS A 35 8.03 6.55 -9.57
CA CYS A 35 7.61 5.48 -8.68
C CYS A 35 6.10 5.48 -8.52
N TYR A 36 5.48 4.29 -8.53
CA TYR A 36 4.04 4.13 -8.43
C TYR A 36 3.64 3.37 -7.15
N PHE A 37 2.61 3.85 -6.50
CA PHE A 37 1.96 3.21 -5.36
C PHE A 37 0.49 3.03 -5.64
N LEU A 38 0.00 1.81 -5.42
CA LEU A 38 -1.35 1.43 -5.78
C LEU A 38 -2.04 0.79 -4.58
N PHE A 39 -3.27 1.21 -4.32
CA PHE A 39 -4.16 0.55 -3.36
C PHE A 39 -5.57 0.50 -3.92
N LEU A 40 -6.38 -0.43 -3.41
CA LEU A 40 -7.75 -0.62 -3.85
C LEU A 40 -8.72 -0.04 -2.83
N ALA A 41 -9.73 0.69 -3.32
CA ALA A 41 -10.77 1.29 -2.49
C ALA A 41 -12.12 0.59 -2.70
N ASP A 42 -12.80 0.25 -1.61
CA ASP A 42 -14.14 -0.37 -1.65
C ASP A 42 -15.21 0.68 -2.02
N CYS A 43 -15.88 0.43 -3.12
CA CYS A 43 -16.88 1.32 -3.69
C CYS A 43 -18.31 1.03 -3.21
N ARG A 44 -18.56 -0.05 -2.43
CA ARG A 44 -19.92 -0.45 -2.03
C ARG A 44 -20.64 0.59 -1.16
N GLY A 45 -19.90 1.31 -0.33
CA GLY A 45 -20.44 2.35 0.55
C GLY A 45 -20.67 3.71 -0.14
N ARG A 46 -20.51 3.79 -1.47
CA ARG A 46 -20.61 5.03 -2.22
C ARG A 46 -22.05 5.34 -2.63
N PRO A 47 -22.63 6.49 -2.20
CA PRO A 47 -23.99 6.88 -2.57
C PRO A 47 -24.23 6.91 -4.09
N GLU A 48 -23.20 7.28 -4.85
CA GLU A 48 -23.24 7.43 -6.31
C GLU A 48 -23.45 6.09 -7.04
N LEU A 49 -23.12 4.96 -6.39
CA LEU A 49 -23.08 3.65 -7.03
C LEU A 49 -24.22 2.71 -6.60
N SER A 50 -25.07 3.14 -5.64
CA SER A 50 -26.34 2.51 -5.25
C SER A 50 -26.36 0.99 -5.37
N PHE A 51 -25.58 0.28 -4.56
CA PHE A 51 -25.56 -1.18 -4.53
C PHE A 51 -26.55 -1.74 -3.49
N PRO A 52 -27.19 -2.89 -3.77
CA PRO A 52 -27.88 -3.67 -2.74
C PRO A 52 -26.89 -4.09 -1.65
N SER A 53 -27.34 -4.17 -0.39
CA SER A 53 -26.54 -4.71 0.72
C SER A 53 -26.11 -6.17 0.50
N THR A 54 -26.78 -6.88 -0.40
CA THR A 54 -26.50 -8.27 -0.80
C THR A 54 -25.58 -8.37 -2.02
N TYR A 55 -25.01 -7.27 -2.52
CA TYR A 55 -24.15 -7.29 -3.70
C TYR A 55 -22.96 -8.23 -3.49
N PHE A 56 -22.89 -9.26 -4.33
CA PHE A 56 -21.81 -10.25 -4.35
C PHE A 56 -21.04 -10.13 -5.66
N GLY A 57 -19.82 -9.60 -5.59
CA GLY A 57 -18.98 -9.32 -6.76
C GLY A 57 -17.88 -8.33 -6.44
N ASN A 58 -17.12 -7.92 -7.46
CA ASN A 58 -16.04 -6.93 -7.33
C ASN A 58 -16.58 -5.50 -7.44
N CYS A 59 -16.24 -4.67 -6.45
CA CYS A 59 -16.61 -3.27 -6.43
C CYS A 59 -15.43 -2.47 -5.86
N LEU A 60 -14.36 -2.38 -6.66
CA LEU A 60 -13.08 -1.80 -6.26
C LEU A 60 -12.66 -0.73 -7.26
N ALA A 61 -12.21 0.42 -6.76
CA ALA A 61 -11.51 1.42 -7.54
C ALA A 61 -9.99 1.29 -7.35
N PHE A 62 -9.24 1.57 -8.40
CA PHE A 62 -7.78 1.60 -8.38
C PHE A 62 -7.33 3.03 -8.04
N CYS A 63 -6.72 3.21 -6.87
CA CYS A 63 -6.13 4.48 -6.46
C CYS A 63 -4.61 4.40 -6.70
N THR A 64 -4.09 5.28 -7.56
CA THR A 64 -2.68 5.24 -7.98
C THR A 64 -2.00 6.57 -7.71
N VAL A 65 -0.90 6.53 -6.96
CA VAL A 65 -0.02 7.67 -6.73
C VAL A 65 1.24 7.49 -7.56
N ALA A 66 1.65 8.54 -8.29
CA ALA A 66 2.92 8.61 -8.99
C ALA A 66 3.77 9.75 -8.42
N MET A 67 5.04 9.46 -8.09
CA MET A 67 5.99 10.43 -7.54
C MET A 67 7.38 10.17 -8.10
N LYS A 68 8.23 11.21 -8.20
CA LYS A 68 9.63 10.98 -8.59
C LYS A 68 10.37 10.24 -7.48
N LYS A 69 11.32 9.39 -7.86
CA LYS A 69 12.13 8.63 -6.91
C LYS A 69 12.79 9.52 -5.84
N ASP A 70 13.37 10.64 -6.26
CA ASP A 70 14.07 11.56 -5.36
C ASP A 70 13.14 12.30 -4.40
N GLU A 71 11.88 12.54 -4.79
CA GLU A 71 10.86 13.09 -3.89
C GLU A 71 10.51 12.08 -2.78
N VAL A 72 10.38 10.80 -3.14
CA VAL A 72 10.04 9.73 -2.19
C VAL A 72 11.17 9.49 -1.18
N VAL A 73 12.43 9.51 -1.62
CA VAL A 73 13.57 9.22 -0.74
C VAL A 73 14.19 10.46 -0.08
N GLY A 74 13.76 11.65 -0.51
CA GLY A 74 14.23 12.94 0.00
C GLY A 74 13.97 13.13 1.49
N GLU A 75 14.48 14.23 2.02
CA GLU A 75 14.40 14.56 3.45
C GLU A 75 12.96 14.53 3.99
N ASN A 76 12.03 15.12 3.24
CA ASN A 76 10.60 15.19 3.57
C ASN A 76 9.76 14.06 2.93
N GLY A 77 10.39 13.02 2.38
CA GLY A 77 9.70 12.02 1.55
C GLY A 77 8.53 11.32 2.24
N LEU A 78 8.61 11.08 3.55
CA LEU A 78 7.50 10.50 4.34
C LEU A 78 6.25 11.40 4.33
N ILE A 79 6.44 12.71 4.49
CA ILE A 79 5.35 13.69 4.54
C ILE A 79 4.78 13.89 3.13
N GLU A 80 5.63 14.01 2.12
CA GLU A 80 5.20 14.16 0.72
C GLU A 80 4.41 12.94 0.23
N VAL A 81 4.86 11.73 0.56
CA VAL A 81 4.12 10.50 0.25
C VAL A 81 2.79 10.47 0.99
N ALA A 82 2.76 10.79 2.29
CA ALA A 82 1.53 10.80 3.06
C ALA A 82 0.50 11.79 2.47
N ASN A 83 0.94 13.00 2.11
CA ASN A 83 0.10 14.00 1.46
C ASN A 83 -0.40 13.53 0.09
N ALA A 84 0.45 12.87 -0.70
CA ALA A 84 0.08 12.34 -2.00
C ALA A 84 -0.98 11.23 -1.91
N VAL A 85 -0.82 10.29 -0.98
CA VAL A 85 -1.80 9.23 -0.70
C VAL A 85 -3.10 9.84 -0.16
N GLU A 86 -3.05 10.80 0.76
CA GLU A 86 -4.26 11.45 1.30
C GLU A 86 -5.02 12.25 0.23
N ARG A 87 -4.29 12.91 -0.68
CA ARG A 87 -4.88 13.59 -1.84
C ARG A 87 -5.57 12.60 -2.77
N GLU A 88 -4.94 11.47 -3.06
CA GLU A 88 -5.54 10.43 -3.91
C GLU A 88 -6.80 9.83 -3.28
N ILE A 89 -6.80 9.56 -1.97
CA ILE A 89 -8.01 9.14 -1.24
C ILE A 89 -9.11 10.20 -1.34
N ARG A 90 -8.76 11.48 -1.29
CA ARG A 90 -9.73 12.58 -1.41
C ARG A 90 -10.33 12.66 -2.82
N ASN A 91 -9.51 12.51 -3.84
CA ASN A 91 -9.95 12.46 -5.24
C ASN A 91 -10.93 11.30 -5.46
N TRP A 92 -10.55 10.09 -5.03
CA TRP A 92 -11.44 8.93 -5.07
C TRP A 92 -12.74 9.16 -4.31
N LYS A 93 -12.71 9.83 -3.15
CA LYS A 93 -13.93 10.14 -2.38
C LYS A 93 -14.86 11.12 -3.11
N SER A 94 -14.33 12.03 -3.93
CA SER A 94 -15.12 12.97 -4.71
C SER A 94 -15.68 12.35 -5.98
N ASP A 95 -14.92 11.49 -6.66
CA ASP A 95 -15.35 10.79 -7.86
C ASP A 95 -14.81 9.34 -7.84
N PRO A 96 -15.59 8.38 -7.31
CA PRO A 96 -15.17 6.99 -7.20
C PRO A 96 -15.02 6.26 -8.54
N LEU A 97 -15.58 6.82 -9.62
CA LEU A 97 -15.53 6.25 -10.97
C LEU A 97 -14.53 6.96 -11.88
N GLN A 98 -13.80 7.94 -11.34
CA GLN A 98 -12.77 8.64 -12.09
C GLN A 98 -11.77 7.62 -12.69
N ASN A 99 -11.63 7.62 -14.01
CA ASN A 99 -10.76 6.71 -14.78
C ASN A 99 -11.13 5.22 -14.65
N ALA A 100 -12.37 4.88 -14.28
CA ALA A 100 -12.80 3.48 -14.18
C ALA A 100 -12.67 2.74 -15.53
N GLU A 101 -12.89 3.42 -16.66
CA GLU A 101 -12.75 2.81 -17.99
C GLU A 101 -11.30 2.39 -18.34
N THR A 102 -10.28 3.09 -17.84
CA THR A 102 -8.87 2.82 -18.16
C THR A 102 -8.12 2.11 -17.03
N SER A 103 -8.69 2.03 -15.83
CA SER A 103 -8.02 1.50 -14.63
C SER A 103 -7.32 0.15 -14.85
N ILE A 104 -7.96 -0.77 -15.58
CA ILE A 104 -7.37 -2.09 -15.86
C ILE A 104 -6.22 -2.00 -16.86
N SER A 105 -6.34 -1.20 -17.93
CA SER A 105 -5.25 -1.01 -18.88
C SER A 105 -4.06 -0.31 -18.23
N ASP A 106 -4.33 0.72 -17.41
CA ASP A 106 -3.29 1.48 -16.72
C ASP A 106 -2.55 0.59 -15.73
N TYR A 107 -3.27 -0.24 -14.96
CA TYR A 107 -2.67 -1.24 -14.08
C TYR A 107 -1.79 -2.24 -14.85
N ARG A 108 -2.26 -2.74 -16.00
CA ARG A 108 -1.45 -3.65 -16.85
C ARG A 108 -0.18 -2.99 -17.37
N GLU A 109 -0.22 -1.70 -17.70
CA GLU A 109 0.97 -0.95 -18.10
C GLU A 109 1.98 -0.82 -16.96
N LEU A 110 1.52 -0.63 -15.72
CA LEU A 110 2.40 -0.56 -14.53
C LEU A 110 3.01 -1.92 -14.15
N LEU A 111 2.39 -3.02 -14.55
CA LEU A 111 2.95 -4.37 -14.36
C LEU A 111 4.11 -4.70 -15.29
N LYS A 112 4.33 -3.91 -16.37
CA LYS A 112 5.42 -4.16 -17.31
C LYS A 112 6.79 -4.11 -16.62
N PRO A 113 7.78 -4.89 -17.10
CA PRO A 113 9.14 -4.83 -16.59
C PRO A 113 9.72 -3.41 -16.62
N GLY A 114 10.52 -3.06 -15.61
CA GLY A 114 11.15 -1.75 -15.50
C GLY A 114 10.28 -0.65 -14.87
N LYS A 115 9.03 -0.94 -14.50
CA LYS A 115 8.16 -0.02 -13.74
C LYS A 115 8.21 -0.25 -12.22
N SER A 116 8.45 0.80 -11.43
CA SER A 116 8.44 0.76 -9.96
C SER A 116 7.00 0.74 -9.52
N LEU A 117 6.52 -0.38 -9.01
CA LEU A 117 5.14 -0.50 -8.54
C LEU A 117 5.15 -1.22 -7.21
N LEU A 118 4.55 -0.58 -6.22
CA LEU A 118 4.16 -1.21 -4.97
C LEU A 118 2.64 -1.18 -4.82
N THR A 119 2.04 -2.35 -4.66
CA THR A 119 0.60 -2.54 -4.52
C THR A 119 0.28 -2.98 -3.09
N ILE A 120 -0.74 -2.36 -2.49
CA ILE A 120 -1.31 -2.81 -1.22
C ILE A 120 -2.45 -3.79 -1.48
N GLY A 121 -2.34 -4.97 -0.90
CA GLY A 121 -3.40 -5.97 -0.81
C GLY A 121 -4.06 -5.98 0.57
N GLY A 122 -5.35 -6.31 0.63
CA GLY A 122 -6.09 -6.37 1.89
C GLY A 122 -6.55 -5.01 2.41
N SER A 123 -7.17 -5.02 3.59
CA SER A 123 -7.62 -3.81 4.28
C SER A 123 -7.82 -4.11 5.76
N PRO A 124 -7.46 -3.17 6.67
CA PRO A 124 -7.74 -3.32 8.10
C PRO A 124 -9.24 -3.36 8.42
N LYS A 125 -10.11 -2.97 7.47
CA LYS A 125 -11.57 -3.06 7.64
C LYS A 125 -12.16 -4.43 7.35
N LEU A 126 -11.36 -5.38 6.86
CA LEU A 126 -11.82 -6.76 6.65
C LEU A 126 -11.98 -7.53 7.96
N ALA A 127 -11.41 -7.03 9.06
CA ALA A 127 -11.58 -7.55 10.41
C ALA A 127 -11.31 -9.07 10.49
N VAL A 128 -10.20 -9.53 9.91
CA VAL A 128 -9.92 -10.97 9.78
C VAL A 128 -9.84 -11.64 11.15
N TYR A 129 -9.37 -10.91 12.17
CA TYR A 129 -9.28 -11.43 13.52
C TYR A 129 -10.63 -11.49 14.26
N GLU A 130 -11.72 -10.95 13.70
CA GLU A 130 -13.08 -11.14 14.25
C GLU A 130 -13.74 -12.46 13.81
N THR A 131 -13.07 -13.23 12.95
CA THR A 131 -13.56 -14.56 12.52
C THR A 131 -13.50 -15.56 13.67
N ASP A 132 -14.62 -16.13 14.09
CA ASP A 132 -14.65 -17.18 15.13
C ASP A 132 -15.50 -18.38 14.68
N PHE A 133 -14.86 -19.54 14.56
CA PHE A 133 -15.52 -20.80 14.20
C PHE A 133 -16.01 -21.61 15.42
N GLY A 134 -15.91 -21.05 16.64
CA GLY A 134 -16.28 -21.67 17.91
C GLY A 134 -15.10 -22.03 18.83
N TRP A 135 -13.87 -21.69 18.44
CA TRP A 135 -12.65 -21.96 19.21
C TRP A 135 -11.84 -20.68 19.50
N GLY A 136 -12.46 -19.52 19.29
CA GLY A 136 -11.84 -18.21 19.47
C GLY A 136 -11.20 -17.67 18.18
N LYS A 137 -10.76 -16.42 18.29
CA LYS A 137 -10.14 -15.63 17.21
C LYS A 137 -8.85 -16.28 16.67
N PRO A 138 -8.49 -16.06 15.39
CA PRO A 138 -7.23 -16.54 14.82
C PRO A 138 -6.03 -16.06 15.63
N LYS A 139 -5.00 -16.90 15.73
CA LYS A 139 -3.72 -16.49 16.34
C LYS A 139 -2.89 -15.62 15.42
N LYS A 140 -2.94 -15.90 14.11
CA LYS A 140 -2.25 -15.17 13.05
C LYS A 140 -3.02 -15.33 11.75
N SER A 141 -3.04 -14.28 10.93
CA SER A 141 -3.53 -14.30 9.55
C SER A 141 -2.38 -13.93 8.61
N GLU A 142 -2.25 -14.63 7.49
CA GLU A 142 -1.19 -14.39 6.50
C GLU A 142 -1.76 -14.38 5.08
N SER A 143 -1.31 -13.42 4.28
CA SER A 143 -1.58 -13.40 2.84
C SER A 143 -0.47 -14.15 2.11
N VAL A 144 -0.74 -15.37 1.67
CA VAL A 144 0.29 -16.24 1.04
C VAL A 144 0.55 -15.94 -0.44
N HIS A 145 -0.32 -15.17 -1.08
CA HIS A 145 -0.20 -14.81 -2.51
C HIS A 145 0.79 -13.66 -2.76
N LEU A 146 1.54 -13.25 -1.74
CA LEU A 146 2.58 -12.23 -1.81
C LEU A 146 3.85 -12.81 -2.45
N ASP A 147 3.76 -13.20 -3.73
CA ASP A 147 4.85 -13.86 -4.46
C ASP A 147 5.80 -12.87 -5.16
N THR A 148 5.65 -11.56 -4.90
CA THR A 148 6.47 -10.53 -5.56
C THR A 148 6.87 -9.42 -4.60
N PHE A 149 8.05 -8.85 -4.84
CA PHE A 149 8.54 -7.60 -4.22
C PHE A 149 7.57 -6.41 -4.38
N ARG A 150 6.54 -6.57 -5.21
CA ARG A 150 5.60 -5.51 -5.60
C ARG A 150 4.30 -5.53 -4.81
N ILE A 151 4.09 -6.47 -3.90
CA ILE A 151 2.83 -6.55 -3.13
C ILE A 151 3.13 -6.60 -1.64
N VAL A 152 2.43 -5.78 -0.87
CA VAL A 152 2.43 -5.76 0.59
C VAL A 152 0.99 -5.94 1.06
N SER A 153 0.74 -6.82 2.02
CA SER A 153 -0.59 -6.95 2.63
C SER A 153 -0.75 -6.01 3.82
N MET A 154 -1.95 -5.47 3.99
CA MET A 154 -2.36 -4.72 5.19
C MET A 154 -3.65 -5.32 5.76
N SER A 155 -3.65 -5.58 7.07
CA SER A 155 -4.81 -6.12 7.80
C SER A 155 -4.95 -5.49 9.19
N ASP A 156 -6.07 -5.75 9.86
CA ASP A 156 -6.27 -5.43 11.26
C ASP A 156 -5.22 -6.13 12.13
N CYS A 157 -5.00 -5.59 13.32
CA CYS A 157 -4.12 -6.18 14.32
C CYS A 157 -4.96 -6.88 15.39
N ARG A 158 -4.58 -8.11 15.74
CA ARG A 158 -5.30 -8.95 16.71
C ARG A 158 -5.44 -8.32 18.10
N ASP A 159 -4.34 -7.78 18.62
CA ASP A 159 -4.19 -7.46 20.05
C ASP A 159 -4.12 -5.95 20.33
N LYS A 160 -4.18 -5.10 19.31
CA LYS A 160 -4.08 -3.65 19.45
C LYS A 160 -5.18 -2.98 18.66
N ASP A 161 -6.12 -2.38 19.38
CA ASP A 161 -7.16 -1.57 18.76
C ASP A 161 -6.54 -0.38 18.01
N GLY A 162 -7.02 -0.13 16.80
CA GLY A 162 -6.43 0.83 15.86
C GLY A 162 -5.05 0.46 15.30
N GLY A 163 -4.47 -0.69 15.69
CA GLY A 163 -3.22 -1.22 15.15
C GLY A 163 -3.41 -1.81 13.75
N MET A 164 -2.32 -1.88 12.98
CA MET A 164 -2.32 -2.48 11.65
C MET A 164 -1.16 -3.45 11.50
N GLU A 165 -1.43 -4.63 10.93
CA GLU A 165 -0.41 -5.58 10.54
C GLU A 165 -0.03 -5.37 9.07
N VAL A 166 1.28 -5.33 8.81
CA VAL A 166 1.85 -5.22 7.46
C VAL A 166 2.59 -6.52 7.16
N GLY A 167 2.16 -7.22 6.12
CA GLY A 167 2.77 -8.47 5.67
C GLY A 167 3.53 -8.28 4.36
N LEU A 168 4.77 -8.78 4.30
CA LEU A 168 5.59 -8.74 3.10
C LEU A 168 6.54 -9.95 3.07
N ALA A 169 6.88 -10.41 1.87
CA ALA A 169 7.81 -11.51 1.65
C ALA A 169 8.99 -11.03 0.81
N LEU A 170 10.20 -11.09 1.39
CA LEU A 170 11.45 -10.68 0.75
C LEU A 170 12.52 -11.75 0.97
N GLU A 171 13.52 -11.78 0.08
CA GLU A 171 14.75 -12.56 0.34
C GLU A 171 15.40 -12.10 1.65
N LYS A 172 16.00 -13.05 2.38
CA LYS A 172 16.55 -12.83 3.74
C LYS A 172 17.42 -11.58 3.86
N VAL A 173 18.35 -11.36 2.91
CA VAL A 173 19.23 -10.19 2.94
C VAL A 173 18.43 -8.90 2.78
N ARG A 174 17.44 -8.89 1.88
CA ARG A 174 16.58 -7.73 1.62
C ARG A 174 15.64 -7.45 2.79
N MET A 175 15.17 -8.49 3.48
CA MET A 175 14.35 -8.33 4.69
C MET A 175 15.15 -7.65 5.80
N ASN A 176 16.40 -8.04 6.01
CA ASN A 176 17.25 -7.37 7.00
C ASN A 176 17.50 -5.89 6.66
N ASP A 177 17.78 -5.61 5.38
CA ASP A 177 17.94 -4.23 4.91
C ASP A 177 16.65 -3.41 5.07
N PHE A 178 15.50 -4.01 4.76
CA PHE A 178 14.18 -3.40 4.94
C PHE A 178 13.92 -3.04 6.40
N ILE A 179 14.16 -3.97 7.33
CA ILE A 179 13.98 -3.74 8.77
C ILE A 179 14.82 -2.54 9.22
N ASN A 180 16.11 -2.51 8.86
CA ASN A 180 17.00 -1.41 9.20
C ASN A 180 16.49 -0.06 8.64
N ILE A 181 16.01 -0.04 7.40
CA ILE A 181 15.46 1.18 6.77
C ILE A 181 14.18 1.63 7.46
N LEU A 182 13.29 0.69 7.78
CA LEU A 182 12.00 0.96 8.40
C LEU A 182 12.18 1.50 9.82
N GLU A 183 13.08 0.92 10.62
CA GLU A 183 13.45 1.42 11.95
C GLU A 183 13.97 2.87 11.90
N GLN A 184 14.81 3.19 10.91
CA GLN A 184 15.27 4.56 10.65
C GLN A 184 14.14 5.51 10.24
N GLN A 185 13.08 5.02 9.59
CA GLN A 185 11.91 5.86 9.28
C GLN A 185 11.08 6.08 10.55
N PHE A 186 10.87 5.05 11.38
CA PHE A 186 10.14 5.17 12.64
C PHE A 186 10.79 6.17 13.60
N SER A 187 12.12 6.17 13.73
CA SER A 187 12.81 7.12 14.60
C SER A 187 12.62 8.58 14.18
N LYS A 188 12.30 8.84 12.91
CA LYS A 188 12.00 10.20 12.42
C LYS A 188 10.56 10.64 12.72
N VAL A 189 9.65 9.70 12.94
CA VAL A 189 8.22 9.98 13.20
C VAL A 189 7.93 10.09 14.70
N VAL A 190 8.74 9.43 15.55
CA VAL A 190 8.52 9.37 17.01
C VAL A 190 9.29 10.46 17.77
N CYS A 191 10.25 11.12 17.14
CA CYS A 191 11.08 12.17 17.77
C CYS A 191 10.55 13.60 17.60
N ASP A 192 9.40 13.78 16.95
CA ASP A 192 8.63 15.04 16.86
C ASP A 192 7.31 14.90 17.64
#